data_AF-A0A1V6A9E1-F1
#
_entry.id   AF-A0A1V6A9E1-F1
#
_cell.length_a   1.000
_cell.length_b   1.000
_cell.length_c   1.000
_cell.angle_alpha   90.00
_cell.angle_beta   90.00
_cell.angle_gamma   90.00
#
_symmetry.space_group_name_H-M   'P 1'
#
loop_
_entity.id
_entity.type
_entity.pdbx_description
1 polymer ?
#
loop_
_entity_poly.entity_id
_entity_poly.type
_entity_poly.pdbx_seq_one_letter_code
_entity_poly.pdbx_strand_id
1 'polypeptide(L)'
;MLETSNPGSNAGVIIHDLSIRYAEQIIPLDSLDLDEVLAEPNLQLSGSISGSVSEGLRIITEQTFRYGFRKKVTETEAEVTGRTRFRANIRLHNGINGLTLKIVDAGGCVLDKKQFDLHYKGSFREWNETIFIAFLLAILIRGLVMQAFWIPTGSMEPTLFGEKRNVYNQLERSGDRILVSRFAYVFDLSLDGRIPFGPRIWFKMPERGDIIVFKYPDPNINAPSKDYIKRVVGLPGDRVEIDRQGILYINGVPLYEPYIAEPPLSEFAPRTVPKDSLFVLGDNRNNSADSRYWGWMPLKNLKGQAVFNYLPLNRISPIRSYSHDLTPKAALQDNY
;
A
#
# COMPACT_ATOMS: atom_id res chain seq x y z
N MET A 1 16.58 30.57 -29.90
CA MET A 1 17.29 31.87 -29.89
C MET A 1 18.77 31.59 -30.05
N LEU A 2 19.38 32.30 -30.99
CA LEU A 2 20.78 32.25 -31.39
C LEU A 2 21.72 32.82 -30.31
N GLU A 3 23.04 32.64 -30.54
CA GLU A 3 24.23 33.26 -29.90
C GLU A 3 25.04 32.30 -28.98
N THR A 4 26.38 32.19 -29.04
CA THR A 4 27.45 33.02 -29.61
C THR A 4 28.65 32.20 -30.12
N SER A 5 29.31 32.77 -31.14
CA SER A 5 30.64 32.51 -31.66
C SER A 5 31.77 32.31 -30.63
N ASN A 6 32.72 31.42 -30.93
CA ASN A 6 34.07 31.43 -30.34
C ASN A 6 35.12 31.72 -31.44
N PRO A 7 36.04 32.68 -31.28
CA PRO A 7 36.99 33.09 -32.31
C PRO A 7 38.31 32.30 -32.19
N GLY A 8 38.71 31.60 -33.25
CA GLY A 8 39.96 30.82 -33.25
C GLY A 8 40.25 30.12 -34.58
N SER A 9 40.58 30.91 -35.60
CA SER A 9 41.43 30.62 -36.77
C SER A 9 41.12 29.44 -37.74
N ASN A 10 40.80 29.85 -38.98
CA ASN A 10 41.37 29.41 -40.28
C ASN A 10 41.20 27.96 -40.77
N ALA A 11 39.99 27.63 -41.21
CA ALA A 11 39.61 26.91 -42.44
C ALA A 11 38.17 26.43 -42.21
N GLY A 12 37.19 27.17 -42.76
CA GLY A 12 35.79 27.09 -42.34
C GLY A 12 35.14 25.76 -42.67
N VAL A 13 35.08 24.84 -41.71
CA VAL A 13 34.35 23.57 -41.78
C VAL A 13 33.16 23.64 -40.82
N ILE A 14 31.93 23.60 -41.34
CA ILE A 14 30.70 23.71 -40.54
C ILE A 14 29.81 22.48 -40.75
N ILE A 15 29.21 21.95 -39.67
CA ILE A 15 28.27 20.83 -39.74
C ILE A 15 26.83 21.33 -39.96
N HIS A 16 26.17 20.81 -41.00
CA HIS A 16 24.77 21.07 -41.33
C HIS A 16 23.95 19.77 -41.46
N ASP A 17 22.62 19.90 -41.39
CA ASP A 17 21.65 18.85 -41.74
C ASP A 17 21.87 17.50 -41.03
N LEU A 18 22.04 17.51 -39.70
CA LEU A 18 22.16 16.27 -38.94
C LEU A 18 20.82 15.57 -38.81
N SER A 19 20.82 14.29 -39.14
CA SER A 19 19.67 13.41 -38.99
C SER A 19 20.14 12.03 -38.54
N ILE A 20 19.30 11.37 -37.74
CA ILE A 20 19.45 9.96 -37.43
C ILE A 20 18.51 9.19 -38.35
N ARG A 21 19.07 8.17 -38.99
CA ARG A 21 18.33 7.18 -39.75
C ARG A 21 18.30 5.89 -38.96
N TYR A 22 17.09 5.39 -38.73
CA TYR A 22 16.85 4.02 -38.28
C TYR A 22 15.78 3.42 -39.19
N ALA A 23 15.96 2.14 -39.56
CA ALA A 23 15.16 1.49 -40.59
C ALA A 23 15.03 2.36 -41.88
N GLU A 24 13.81 2.73 -42.27
CA GLU A 24 13.55 3.62 -43.42
C GLU A 24 13.21 5.08 -43.05
N GLN A 25 13.21 5.43 -41.76
CA GLN A 25 12.83 6.75 -41.29
C GLN A 25 14.04 7.67 -41.10
N ILE A 26 13.87 8.94 -41.45
CA ILE A 26 14.87 10.01 -41.22
C ILE A 26 14.25 10.96 -40.20
N ILE A 27 14.76 10.95 -38.97
CA ILE A 27 14.26 11.80 -37.90
C ILE A 27 15.32 12.86 -37.57
N PRO A 28 14.95 14.16 -37.50
CA PRO A 28 15.85 15.18 -37.01
C PRO A 28 16.18 14.92 -35.54
N LEU A 29 17.44 15.14 -35.14
CA LEU A 29 17.90 14.83 -33.77
C LEU A 29 17.08 15.54 -32.68
N ASP A 30 16.51 16.69 -32.99
CA ASP A 30 15.77 17.53 -32.04
C ASP A 30 14.40 16.95 -31.65
N SER A 31 13.87 15.99 -32.43
CA SER A 31 12.59 15.32 -32.17
C SER A 31 12.73 13.85 -31.83
N LEU A 32 13.94 13.41 -31.46
CA LEU A 32 14.26 12.00 -31.26
C LEU A 32 13.68 11.48 -29.95
N ASP A 33 12.80 10.48 -30.00
CA ASP A 33 12.36 9.73 -28.82
C ASP A 33 13.33 8.56 -28.57
N LEU A 34 13.95 8.54 -27.38
CA LEU A 34 15.00 7.56 -27.07
C LEU A 34 14.45 6.16 -26.85
N ASP A 35 13.21 6.03 -26.37
CA ASP A 35 12.65 4.71 -26.06
C ASP A 35 12.41 3.92 -27.36
N GLU A 36 12.05 4.59 -28.47
CA GLU A 36 11.88 3.99 -29.79
C GLU A 36 13.24 3.65 -30.44
N VAL A 37 14.21 4.56 -30.30
CA VAL A 37 15.52 4.44 -30.93
C VAL A 37 16.43 3.41 -30.25
N LEU A 38 16.36 3.25 -28.92
CA LEU A 38 17.17 2.26 -28.19
C LEU A 38 16.74 0.81 -28.47
N ALA A 39 15.56 0.59 -29.03
CA ALA A 39 15.10 -0.73 -29.47
C ALA A 39 15.77 -1.19 -30.78
N GLU A 40 16.37 -0.25 -31.53
CA GLU A 40 16.92 -0.51 -32.87
C GLU A 40 18.43 -0.80 -32.85
N PRO A 41 18.89 -1.94 -33.41
CA PRO A 41 20.30 -2.34 -33.36
C PRO A 41 21.21 -1.55 -34.32
N ASN A 42 20.64 -0.89 -35.34
CA ASN A 42 21.37 -0.30 -36.47
C ASN A 42 20.99 1.17 -36.68
N LEU A 43 21.60 2.07 -35.92
CA LEU A 43 21.43 3.51 -36.06
C LEU A 43 22.54 4.10 -36.94
N GLN A 44 22.14 4.87 -37.95
CA GLN A 44 23.07 5.62 -38.80
C GLN A 44 22.89 7.11 -38.58
N LEU A 45 23.96 7.78 -38.15
CA LEU A 45 24.01 9.23 -38.16
C LEU A 45 24.47 9.71 -39.53
N SER A 46 23.68 10.59 -40.14
CA SER A 46 24.04 11.27 -41.38
C SER A 46 24.05 12.78 -41.19
N GLY A 47 25.01 13.43 -41.82
CA GLY A 47 25.10 14.89 -41.84
C GLY A 47 25.86 15.38 -43.06
N SER A 48 25.80 16.69 -43.28
CA SER A 48 26.57 17.38 -44.31
C SER A 48 27.62 18.26 -43.64
N ILE A 49 28.79 18.36 -44.26
CA ILE A 49 29.87 19.25 -43.85
C ILE A 49 30.01 20.32 -44.94
N SER A 50 30.41 21.54 -44.65
CA SER A 50 30.74 22.51 -45.70
C SER A 50 32.04 23.21 -45.35
N GLY A 51 32.99 23.28 -46.30
CA GLY A 51 34.31 23.90 -46.07
C GLY A 51 35.42 23.47 -47.02
N SER A 52 36.54 24.22 -47.01
CA SER A 52 37.80 23.80 -47.66
C SER A 52 38.44 22.68 -46.84
N VAL A 53 38.36 21.46 -47.37
CA VAL A 53 38.82 20.24 -46.71
C VAL A 53 40.34 20.14 -46.78
N SER A 54 41.02 20.17 -45.63
CA SER A 54 42.37 19.62 -45.50
C SER A 54 42.28 18.10 -45.41
N GLU A 55 43.17 17.36 -46.07
CA GLU A 55 43.24 15.90 -45.96
C GLU A 55 43.32 15.45 -44.49
N GLY A 56 42.60 14.38 -44.13
CA GLY A 56 42.70 13.73 -42.80
C GLY A 56 41.69 14.15 -41.72
N LEU A 57 40.52 14.69 -42.08
CA LEU A 57 39.44 14.97 -41.11
C LEU A 57 38.89 13.69 -40.46
N ARG A 58 38.64 13.76 -39.14
CA ARG A 58 37.99 12.69 -38.36
C ARG A 58 36.74 13.21 -37.66
N ILE A 59 35.74 12.34 -37.50
CA ILE A 59 34.51 12.63 -36.77
C ILE A 59 34.47 11.81 -35.49
N ILE A 60 34.42 12.49 -34.35
CA ILE A 60 34.36 11.85 -33.04
C ILE A 60 32.96 12.00 -32.48
N THR A 61 32.35 10.87 -32.10
CA THR A 61 31.05 10.83 -31.43
C THR A 61 31.26 10.52 -29.95
N GLU A 62 30.77 11.39 -29.08
CA GLU A 62 30.87 11.23 -27.62
C GLU A 62 29.46 11.05 -27.04
N GLN A 63 29.27 9.99 -26.26
CA GLN A 63 28.01 9.69 -25.57
C GLN A 63 28.14 10.02 -24.08
N THR A 64 27.16 10.75 -23.54
CA THR A 64 27.07 11.10 -22.11
C THR A 64 25.95 10.32 -21.43
N PHE A 65 26.15 9.92 -20.17
CA PHE A 65 25.23 9.09 -19.40
C PHE A 65 24.87 9.75 -18.05
N ARG A 66 23.63 9.54 -17.61
CA ARG A 66 23.03 10.25 -16.44
C ARG A 66 23.55 9.80 -15.07
N TYR A 67 24.01 8.54 -14.93
CA TYR A 67 24.53 8.01 -13.65
C TYR A 67 26.05 7.90 -13.70
N GLY A 68 26.74 8.90 -13.12
CA GLY A 68 28.17 8.84 -12.81
C GLY A 68 29.12 9.06 -13.99
N PHE A 69 28.98 10.18 -14.70
CA PHE A 69 30.00 10.82 -15.59
C PHE A 69 30.95 9.85 -16.33
N ARG A 70 30.43 8.80 -16.98
CA ARG A 70 31.22 8.03 -17.93
C ARG A 70 30.97 8.59 -19.32
N LYS A 71 32.05 9.04 -19.96
CA LYS A 71 32.04 9.48 -21.35
C LYS A 71 32.58 8.33 -22.19
N LYS A 72 31.72 7.72 -23.01
CA LYS A 72 32.19 6.72 -23.98
C LYS A 72 32.43 7.44 -25.30
N VAL A 73 33.69 7.53 -25.68
CA VAL A 73 34.09 8.09 -26.98
C VAL A 73 34.09 6.94 -27.97
N THR A 74 33.29 7.07 -29.02
CA THR A 74 33.35 6.18 -30.18
C THR A 74 33.89 7.01 -31.33
N GLU A 75 35.13 6.72 -31.71
CA GLU A 75 35.74 7.29 -32.90
C GLU A 75 35.23 6.47 -34.09
N THR A 76 34.46 7.12 -34.96
CA THR A 76 33.99 6.50 -36.20
C THR A 76 34.66 7.27 -37.33
N GLU A 77 35.60 6.63 -38.02
CA GLU A 77 36.22 7.23 -39.20
C GLU A 77 35.13 7.48 -40.25
N ALA A 78 35.00 8.73 -40.66
CA ALA A 78 34.02 9.16 -41.64
C ALA A 78 34.71 9.35 -42.98
N GLU A 79 34.30 8.59 -43.99
CA GLU A 79 34.81 8.73 -45.34
C GLU A 79 34.15 9.94 -46.03
N VAL A 80 34.92 11.00 -46.24
CA VAL A 80 34.44 12.22 -46.90
C VAL A 80 34.53 12.03 -48.41
N THR A 81 33.41 11.69 -49.05
CA THR A 81 33.33 11.65 -50.51
C THR A 81 33.10 13.05 -51.08
N GLY A 82 33.62 13.33 -52.28
CA GLY A 82 33.81 14.64 -52.95
C GLY A 82 32.59 15.56 -53.18
N ARG A 83 31.52 15.38 -52.41
CA ARG A 83 30.51 16.37 -52.02
C ARG A 83 30.01 16.05 -50.60
N THR A 84 30.86 16.35 -49.62
CA THR A 84 30.48 16.94 -48.31
C THR A 84 29.33 16.30 -47.52
N ARG A 85 29.14 14.98 -47.62
CA ARG A 85 28.26 14.21 -46.72
C ARG A 85 29.05 13.14 -46.01
N PHE A 86 28.75 12.95 -44.73
CA PHE A 86 29.31 11.87 -43.94
C PHE A 86 28.21 10.94 -43.43
N ARG A 87 28.59 9.68 -43.21
CA ARG A 87 27.77 8.70 -42.51
C ARG A 87 28.60 8.01 -41.45
N ALA A 88 28.06 7.90 -40.25
CA ALA A 88 28.67 7.19 -39.15
C ALA A 88 27.67 6.20 -38.56
N ASN A 89 28.06 4.93 -38.46
CA ASN A 89 27.29 3.95 -37.70
C ASN A 89 27.48 4.26 -36.21
N ILE A 90 26.38 4.44 -35.49
CA ILE A 90 26.40 4.70 -34.04
C ILE A 90 25.63 3.59 -33.36
N ARG A 91 26.17 3.08 -32.25
CA ARG A 91 25.39 2.28 -31.31
C ARG A 91 25.11 3.11 -30.08
N LEU A 92 23.84 3.44 -29.86
CA LEU A 92 23.39 4.07 -28.63
C LEU A 92 23.24 2.98 -27.57
N HIS A 93 23.74 3.25 -26.37
CA HIS A 93 23.60 2.39 -25.20
C HIS A 93 22.45 2.91 -24.33
N ASN A 94 21.84 2.02 -23.55
CA ASN A 94 20.78 2.40 -22.62
C ASN A 94 21.27 3.45 -21.60
N GLY A 95 20.47 4.50 -21.38
CA GLY A 95 20.74 5.53 -20.37
C GLY A 95 21.58 6.73 -20.83
N ILE A 96 21.78 6.90 -22.15
CA ILE A 96 22.35 8.12 -22.72
C ILE A 96 21.39 9.29 -22.53
N ASN A 97 21.93 10.44 -22.14
CA ASN A 97 21.19 11.69 -21.99
C ASN A 97 21.70 12.81 -22.91
N GLY A 98 22.82 12.60 -23.60
CA GLY A 98 23.31 13.56 -24.58
C GLY A 98 24.32 12.96 -25.54
N LEU A 99 24.31 13.47 -26.76
CA LEU A 99 25.22 13.10 -27.85
C LEU A 99 26.02 14.34 -28.25
N THR A 100 27.34 14.21 -28.33
CA THR A 100 28.22 15.27 -28.80
C THR A 100 29.00 14.81 -30.01
N LEU A 101 29.01 15.63 -31.07
CA LEU A 101 29.73 15.39 -32.30
C LEU A 101 30.82 16.43 -32.45
N LYS A 102 32.03 15.98 -32.77
CA LYS A 102 33.21 16.83 -32.98
C LYS A 102 33.86 16.48 -34.31
N ILE A 103 34.23 17.50 -35.07
CA ILE A 103 35.13 17.35 -36.21
C ILE A 103 36.54 17.71 -35.75
N VAL A 104 37.49 16.86 -36.10
CA VAL A 104 38.89 17.00 -35.70
C VAL A 104 39.78 16.92 -36.94
N ASP A 105 40.82 17.76 -37.01
CA ASP A 105 41.83 17.70 -38.07
C ASP A 105 42.84 16.55 -37.85
N ALA A 106 43.76 16.37 -38.82
CA ALA A 106 44.82 15.35 -38.72
C ALA A 106 45.78 15.58 -37.53
N GLY A 107 45.82 16.79 -36.98
CA GLY A 107 46.63 17.16 -35.81
C GLY A 107 45.89 17.05 -34.46
N GLY A 108 44.62 16.66 -34.45
CA GLY A 108 43.82 16.55 -33.23
C GLY A 108 43.08 17.84 -32.80
N CYS A 109 43.11 18.90 -33.61
CA CYS A 109 42.42 20.16 -33.30
C CYS A 109 40.92 20.07 -33.65
N VAL A 110 40.05 20.52 -32.73
CA VAL A 110 38.59 20.51 -32.93
C VAL A 110 38.18 21.69 -33.81
N LEU A 111 37.62 21.41 -34.98
CA LEU A 111 37.17 22.42 -35.96
C LEU A 111 35.73 22.86 -35.72
N ASP A 112 34.84 21.93 -35.34
CA ASP A 112 33.44 22.22 -35.00
C ASP A 112 32.93 21.22 -33.94
N LYS A 113 31.97 21.65 -33.12
CA LYS A 113 31.33 20.82 -32.09
C LYS A 113 29.83 21.11 -32.04
N LYS A 114 29.01 20.06 -32.15
CA LYS A 114 27.57 20.12 -31.85
C LYS A 114 27.20 19.18 -30.71
N GLN A 115 26.40 19.70 -29.77
CA GLN A 115 25.90 18.96 -28.62
C GLN A 115 24.38 18.88 -28.70
N PHE A 116 23.85 17.70 -28.44
CA PHE A 116 22.42 17.40 -28.47
C PHE A 116 22.02 16.81 -27.12
N ASP A 117 21.04 17.43 -26.49
CA ASP A 117 20.43 16.90 -25.28
C ASP A 117 19.31 15.95 -25.69
N LEU A 118 19.46 14.70 -25.29
CA LEU A 118 18.54 13.62 -25.63
C LEU A 118 17.48 13.56 -24.53
N HIS A 119 16.25 13.97 -24.87
CA HIS A 119 15.13 13.99 -23.94
C HIS A 119 14.57 12.58 -23.74
N TYR A 120 14.97 11.94 -22.64
CA TYR A 120 14.34 10.71 -22.17
C TYR A 120 12.92 11.04 -21.70
N LYS A 121 11.91 10.72 -22.51
CA LYS A 121 10.49 10.89 -22.18
C LYS A 121 10.02 9.72 -21.30
N GLY A 122 10.68 9.56 -20.16
CA GLY A 122 10.60 8.34 -19.37
C GLY A 122 9.19 7.97 -18.96
N SER A 123 8.76 6.79 -19.42
CA SER A 123 7.56 6.03 -19.02
C SER A 123 7.36 5.95 -17.49
N PHE A 124 8.39 6.16 -16.68
CA PHE A 124 8.29 6.19 -15.21
C PHE A 124 7.24 7.19 -14.66
N ARG A 125 6.97 8.32 -15.36
CA ARG A 125 5.87 9.23 -14.97
C ARG A 125 4.48 8.65 -15.20
N GLU A 126 4.32 7.79 -16.19
CA GLU A 126 3.04 7.12 -16.52
C GLU A 126 2.75 5.97 -15.54
N TRP A 127 3.79 5.23 -15.14
CA TRP A 127 3.66 4.17 -14.14
C TRP A 127 3.27 4.69 -12.76
N ASN A 128 3.74 5.88 -12.37
CA ASN A 128 3.42 6.46 -11.07
C ASN A 128 1.93 6.69 -10.88
N GLU A 129 1.22 7.14 -11.92
CA GLU A 129 -0.23 7.35 -11.85
C GLU A 129 -0.98 6.02 -11.68
N THR A 130 -0.57 5.01 -12.44
CA THR A 130 -1.17 3.66 -12.34
C THR A 130 -0.90 3.02 -10.98
N ILE A 131 0.34 3.10 -10.48
CA ILE A 131 0.71 2.58 -9.17
C ILE A 131 -0.04 3.32 -8.06
N PHE A 132 -0.16 4.64 -8.17
CA PHE A 132 -0.89 5.45 -7.21
C PHE A 132 -2.38 5.11 -7.20
N ILE A 133 -3.01 4.98 -8.37
CA ILE A 133 -4.41 4.56 -8.48
C ILE A 133 -4.61 3.15 -7.91
N ALA A 134 -3.74 2.20 -8.26
CA ALA A 134 -3.81 0.84 -7.72
C ALA A 134 -3.64 0.82 -6.20
N PHE A 135 -2.74 1.64 -5.66
CA PHE A 135 -2.55 1.80 -4.22
C PHE A 135 -3.78 2.43 -3.53
N LEU A 136 -4.34 3.49 -4.11
CA LEU A 136 -5.56 4.15 -3.61
C LEU A 136 -6.76 3.21 -3.65
N LEU A 137 -6.94 2.47 -4.75
CA LEU A 137 -7.97 1.45 -4.89
C LEU A 137 -7.78 0.32 -3.88
N ALA A 138 -6.55 -0.14 -3.64
CA ALA A 138 -6.26 -1.15 -2.62
C ALA A 138 -6.62 -0.66 -1.21
N ILE A 139 -6.33 0.60 -0.88
CA ILE A 139 -6.74 1.23 0.38
C ILE A 139 -8.26 1.33 0.46
N LEU A 140 -8.92 1.78 -0.60
CA LEU A 140 -10.37 1.95 -0.64
C LEU A 140 -11.09 0.61 -0.52
N ILE A 141 -10.66 -0.41 -1.27
CA ILE A 141 -11.22 -1.76 -1.20
C ILE A 141 -10.97 -2.35 0.19
N ARG A 142 -9.73 -2.35 0.68
CA ARG A 142 -9.45 -2.85 2.04
C ARG A 142 -10.24 -2.07 3.09
N GLY A 143 -10.53 -0.81 2.79
CA GLY A 143 -11.28 0.06 3.65
C GLY A 143 -12.77 -0.23 3.71
N LEU A 144 -13.38 -0.42 2.54
CA LEU A 144 -14.79 -0.71 2.41
C LEU A 144 -15.11 -2.19 2.64
N VAL A 145 -14.11 -3.08 2.57
CA VAL A 145 -14.30 -4.52 2.77
C VAL A 145 -14.51 -4.81 4.24
N MET A 146 -15.78 -5.02 4.58
CA MET A 146 -16.15 -5.74 5.79
C MET A 146 -15.49 -7.14 5.76
N GLN A 147 -14.79 -7.50 6.82
CA GLN A 147 -14.17 -8.81 6.91
C GLN A 147 -15.21 -9.85 7.29
N ALA A 148 -15.30 -10.93 6.52
CA ALA A 148 -16.17 -12.05 6.84
C ALA A 148 -15.47 -12.99 7.84
N PHE A 149 -16.12 -13.27 8.95
CA PHE A 149 -15.68 -14.23 9.96
C PHE A 149 -16.72 -15.34 10.14
N TRP A 150 -16.24 -16.53 10.44
CA TRP A 150 -17.05 -17.67 10.85
C TRP A 150 -16.88 -17.89 12.35
N ILE A 151 -17.97 -18.19 13.05
CA ILE A 151 -17.97 -18.38 14.51
C ILE A 151 -17.87 -19.88 14.86
N PRO A 152 -16.70 -20.35 15.35
CA PRO A 152 -16.52 -21.76 15.74
C PRO A 152 -17.25 -22.14 17.02
N THR A 153 -17.33 -21.24 18.00
CA THR A 153 -17.66 -21.56 19.40
C THR A 153 -18.93 -20.87 19.88
N GLY A 154 -19.70 -21.51 20.76
CA GLY A 154 -20.89 -20.95 21.39
C GLY A 154 -20.66 -19.96 22.54
N SER A 155 -19.47 -19.35 22.65
CA SER A 155 -19.15 -18.42 23.76
C SER A 155 -19.93 -17.11 23.73
N MET A 156 -20.54 -16.79 22.59
CA MET A 156 -21.38 -15.62 22.38
C MET A 156 -22.88 -15.97 22.32
N GLU A 157 -23.27 -17.20 22.65
CA GLU A 157 -24.68 -17.59 22.72
C GLU A 157 -25.38 -16.88 23.89
N PRO A 158 -26.64 -16.41 23.73
CA PRO A 158 -27.56 -16.66 22.61
C PRO A 158 -27.43 -15.65 21.46
N THR A 159 -26.54 -14.66 21.54
CA THR A 159 -26.40 -13.61 20.51
C THR A 159 -25.82 -14.14 19.20
N LEU A 160 -24.72 -14.89 19.28
CA LEU A 160 -24.07 -15.53 18.13
C LEU A 160 -23.81 -17.00 18.44
N PHE A 161 -24.29 -17.88 17.57
CA PHE A 161 -24.17 -19.32 17.76
C PHE A 161 -22.92 -19.86 17.08
N GLY A 162 -22.25 -20.74 17.81
CA GLY A 162 -21.12 -21.50 17.28
C GLY A 162 -21.59 -22.69 16.44
N GLU A 163 -20.62 -23.37 15.83
CA GLU A 163 -20.90 -24.67 15.23
C GLU A 163 -21.27 -25.69 16.30
N LYS A 164 -22.30 -26.46 16.00
CA LYS A 164 -22.73 -27.58 16.83
C LYS A 164 -22.25 -28.87 16.22
N ARG A 165 -22.03 -29.87 17.06
CA ARG A 165 -21.78 -31.23 16.60
C ARG A 165 -23.07 -32.03 16.67
N ASN A 166 -23.32 -32.81 15.63
CA ASN A 166 -24.46 -33.72 15.60
C ASN A 166 -24.23 -34.94 16.53
N VAL A 167 -25.24 -35.81 16.62
CA VAL A 167 -25.21 -37.05 17.41
C VAL A 167 -24.05 -37.98 17.00
N TYR A 168 -23.56 -37.87 15.78
CA TYR A 168 -22.41 -38.61 15.25
C TYR A 168 -21.07 -37.88 15.42
N ASN A 169 -21.04 -36.82 16.23
CA ASN A 169 -19.86 -35.98 16.49
C ASN A 169 -19.28 -35.28 15.23
N GLN A 170 -20.09 -35.15 14.18
CA GLN A 170 -19.73 -34.40 12.97
C GLN A 170 -20.12 -32.93 13.13
N LEU A 171 -19.29 -32.02 12.63
CA LEU A 171 -19.55 -30.58 12.65
C LEU A 171 -20.71 -30.25 11.73
N GLU A 172 -21.81 -29.80 12.31
CA GLU A 172 -22.87 -29.12 11.57
C GLU A 172 -22.39 -27.70 11.31
N ARG A 173 -22.32 -27.32 10.03
CA ARG A 173 -21.97 -25.95 9.59
C ARG A 173 -23.12 -24.96 9.85
N SER A 174 -23.67 -24.99 11.05
CA SER A 174 -24.80 -24.19 11.53
C SER A 174 -24.37 -22.93 12.28
N GLY A 175 -23.06 -22.74 12.50
CA GLY A 175 -22.51 -21.55 13.15
C GLY A 175 -22.74 -20.27 12.34
N ASP A 176 -22.87 -19.16 13.06
CA ASP A 176 -23.09 -17.84 12.47
C ASP A 176 -21.88 -17.37 11.65
N ARG A 177 -22.17 -16.62 10.58
CA ARG A 177 -21.16 -15.94 9.77
C ARG A 177 -21.43 -14.46 9.79
N ILE A 178 -20.42 -13.73 10.24
CA ILE A 178 -20.57 -12.32 10.56
C ILE A 178 -19.68 -11.46 9.66
N LEU A 179 -20.13 -10.23 9.44
CA LEU A 179 -19.36 -9.16 8.85
C LEU A 179 -18.82 -8.26 9.94
N VAL A 180 -17.52 -7.97 9.85
CA VAL A 180 -16.78 -7.14 10.81
C VAL A 180 -16.32 -5.88 10.12
N SER A 181 -16.75 -4.73 10.65
CA SER A 181 -16.32 -3.42 10.23
C SER A 181 -15.07 -3.00 11.00
N ARG A 182 -13.94 -2.85 10.30
CA ARG A 182 -12.72 -2.28 10.89
C ARG A 182 -12.85 -0.77 11.12
N PHE A 183 -13.57 -0.10 10.23
CA PHE A 183 -13.74 1.35 10.17
C PHE A 183 -14.62 1.91 11.27
N ALA A 184 -15.35 1.03 11.96
CA ALA A 184 -16.08 1.39 13.17
C ALA A 184 -15.19 2.11 14.19
N TYR A 185 -13.89 1.77 14.25
CA TYR A 185 -12.97 2.33 15.23
C TYR A 185 -11.68 2.91 14.63
N VAL A 186 -11.09 2.20 13.67
CA VAL A 186 -9.71 2.42 13.26
C VAL A 186 -9.53 2.33 11.75
N PHE A 187 -8.76 3.27 11.21
CA PHE A 187 -8.08 3.11 9.93
C PHE A 187 -6.65 2.62 10.15
N ASP A 188 -6.35 1.40 9.72
CA ASP A 188 -5.04 0.79 9.90
C ASP A 188 -4.34 0.57 8.55
N LEU A 189 -3.37 1.44 8.25
CA LEU A 189 -2.51 1.32 7.08
C LEU A 189 -1.30 0.40 7.32
N SER A 190 -1.12 -0.16 8.52
CA SER A 190 -0.05 -1.13 8.82
C SER A 190 -0.31 -2.52 8.22
N LEU A 191 -1.42 -2.72 7.52
CA LEU A 191 -1.85 -4.02 6.96
C LEU A 191 -1.87 -5.13 8.02
N ASP A 192 -2.55 -4.89 9.16
CA ASP A 192 -2.60 -5.82 10.31
C ASP A 192 -1.24 -6.07 10.98
N GLY A 193 -0.33 -5.09 10.90
CA GLY A 193 1.03 -5.16 11.41
C GLY A 193 2.05 -5.79 10.45
N ARG A 194 1.70 -5.99 9.18
CA ARG A 194 2.65 -6.49 8.14
C ARG A 194 3.61 -5.40 7.67
N ILE A 195 3.22 -4.14 7.74
CA ILE A 195 4.07 -2.99 7.45
C ILE A 195 4.46 -2.33 8.78
N PRO A 196 5.77 -2.22 9.11
CA PRO A 196 6.22 -1.70 10.40
C PRO A 196 5.93 -0.21 10.62
N PHE A 197 5.63 0.55 9.56
CA PHE A 197 5.47 2.01 9.62
C PHE A 197 4.06 2.51 9.23
N GLY A 198 3.07 1.63 9.08
CA GLY A 198 1.73 2.08 8.70
C GLY A 198 1.00 2.76 9.86
N PRO A 199 0.45 3.98 9.69
CA PRO A 199 -0.27 4.67 10.76
C PRO A 199 -1.59 3.95 11.09
N ARG A 200 -1.95 3.98 12.38
CA ARG A 200 -3.23 3.51 12.90
C ARG A 200 -4.00 4.69 13.47
N ILE A 201 -4.96 5.19 12.70
CA ILE A 201 -5.74 6.39 13.01
C ILE A 201 -7.04 5.94 13.68
N TRP A 202 -7.30 6.41 14.89
CA TRP A 202 -8.55 6.14 15.61
C TRP A 202 -9.59 7.20 15.27
N PHE A 203 -10.78 6.76 14.83
CA PHE A 203 -11.93 7.63 14.58
C PHE A 203 -12.89 7.65 15.76
N LYS A 204 -13.08 6.49 16.39
CA LYS A 204 -14.02 6.28 17.48
C LYS A 204 -13.47 5.21 18.42
N MET A 205 -13.65 5.42 19.72
CA MET A 205 -13.34 4.40 20.73
C MET A 205 -14.49 3.38 20.81
N PRO A 206 -14.20 2.09 21.08
CA PRO A 206 -15.25 1.12 21.35
C PRO A 206 -16.15 1.56 22.49
N GLU A 207 -17.45 1.35 22.33
CA GLU A 207 -18.46 1.68 23.33
C GLU A 207 -18.84 0.43 24.11
N ARG A 208 -19.40 0.64 25.31
CA ARG A 208 -19.91 -0.48 26.12
C ARG A 208 -21.06 -1.15 25.37
N GLY A 209 -21.04 -2.47 25.36
CA GLY A 209 -22.01 -3.32 24.67
C GLY A 209 -21.66 -3.61 23.22
N ASP A 210 -20.60 -3.02 22.66
CA ASP A 210 -20.12 -3.38 21.32
C ASP A 210 -19.62 -4.83 21.27
N ILE A 211 -19.95 -5.54 20.20
CA ILE A 211 -19.36 -6.85 19.92
C ILE A 211 -18.16 -6.65 19.02
N ILE A 212 -16.98 -7.08 19.48
CA ILE A 212 -15.72 -6.80 18.79
C ILE A 212 -14.94 -8.08 18.51
N VAL A 213 -14.25 -8.06 17.37
CA VAL A 213 -13.25 -9.07 17.02
C VAL A 213 -11.85 -8.50 17.30
N PHE A 214 -11.01 -9.31 17.92
CA PHE A 214 -9.66 -8.92 18.30
C PHE A 214 -8.70 -10.12 18.26
N LYS A 215 -7.41 -9.83 18.14
CA LYS A 215 -6.35 -10.85 18.29
C LYS A 215 -6.25 -11.24 19.76
N TYR A 216 -6.42 -12.53 20.06
CA TYR A 216 -6.25 -13.07 21.42
C TYR A 216 -4.91 -12.62 22.00
N PRO A 217 -4.89 -11.99 23.19
CA PRO A 217 -3.66 -11.51 23.82
C PRO A 217 -2.91 -12.68 24.47
N ASP A 218 -2.39 -13.59 23.64
CA ASP A 218 -1.60 -14.72 24.12
C ASP A 218 -0.29 -14.19 24.75
N PRO A 219 0.02 -14.54 26.02
CA PRO A 219 1.32 -14.23 26.61
C PRO A 219 2.48 -14.88 25.86
N ASN A 220 2.23 -15.96 25.10
CA ASN A 220 3.23 -16.61 24.25
C ASN A 220 3.29 -15.95 22.86
N ILE A 221 4.35 -15.16 22.64
CA ILE A 221 4.62 -14.43 21.38
C ILE A 221 4.76 -15.38 20.17
N ASN A 222 5.12 -16.64 20.39
CA ASN A 222 5.33 -17.64 19.34
C ASN A 222 4.07 -18.45 19.00
N ALA A 223 2.98 -18.27 19.75
CA ALA A 223 1.73 -18.96 19.46
C ALA A 223 1.07 -18.41 18.19
N PRO A 224 0.42 -19.26 17.37
CA PRO A 224 -0.32 -18.79 16.21
C PRO A 224 -1.42 -17.82 16.67
N SER A 225 -1.45 -16.62 16.06
CA SER A 225 -2.46 -15.60 16.35
C SER A 225 -3.86 -16.15 16.13
N LYS A 226 -4.69 -16.13 17.19
CA LYS A 226 -6.11 -16.52 17.13
C LYS A 226 -6.99 -15.29 17.22
N ASP A 227 -8.09 -15.29 16.48
CA ASP A 227 -9.09 -14.21 16.54
C ASP A 227 -10.24 -14.61 17.44
N TYR A 228 -10.58 -13.73 18.38
CA TYR A 228 -11.63 -13.94 19.36
C TYR A 228 -12.70 -12.87 19.15
N ILE A 229 -13.95 -13.25 19.45
CA ILE A 229 -15.10 -12.35 19.47
C ILE A 229 -15.67 -12.30 20.89
N LYS A 230 -15.86 -11.10 21.43
CA LYS A 230 -16.43 -10.85 22.75
C LYS A 230 -17.17 -9.51 22.76
N ARG A 231 -18.02 -9.31 23.77
CA ARG A 231 -18.69 -8.04 24.03
C ARG A 231 -17.83 -7.15 24.93
N VAL A 232 -17.76 -5.86 24.61
CA VAL A 232 -17.12 -4.83 25.44
C VAL A 232 -17.98 -4.56 26.65
N VAL A 233 -17.42 -4.82 27.83
CA VAL A 233 -18.12 -4.66 29.10
C VAL A 233 -17.51 -3.58 29.96
N GLY A 234 -16.19 -3.36 29.90
CA GLY A 234 -15.49 -2.29 30.61
C GLY A 234 -14.60 -1.47 29.67
N LEU A 235 -14.67 -0.15 29.80
CA LEU A 235 -13.89 0.83 29.07
C LEU A 235 -12.67 1.28 29.90
N PRO A 236 -11.67 1.95 29.29
CA PRO A 236 -10.53 2.45 30.02
C PRO A 236 -10.92 3.32 31.23
N GLY A 237 -10.38 2.98 32.40
CA GLY A 237 -10.67 3.68 33.67
C GLY A 237 -11.87 3.12 34.45
N ASP A 238 -12.68 2.24 33.88
CA ASP A 238 -13.79 1.62 34.61
C ASP A 238 -13.30 0.68 35.71
N ARG A 239 -13.97 0.70 36.86
CA ARG A 239 -13.87 -0.32 37.90
C ARG A 239 -14.92 -1.40 37.67
N VAL A 240 -14.50 -2.60 37.30
CA VAL A 240 -15.37 -3.74 37.00
C VAL A 240 -15.34 -4.77 38.13
N GLU A 241 -16.49 -5.32 38.49
CA GLU A 241 -16.67 -6.26 39.60
C GLU A 241 -17.83 -7.22 39.32
N ILE A 242 -17.70 -8.50 39.66
CA ILE A 242 -18.80 -9.46 39.64
C ILE A 242 -18.95 -10.04 41.05
N ASP A 243 -20.12 -9.86 41.65
CA ASP A 243 -20.41 -10.34 43.01
C ASP A 243 -20.71 -11.84 43.05
N ARG A 244 -20.96 -12.35 44.26
CA ARG A 244 -21.27 -13.77 44.51
C ARG A 244 -22.60 -14.22 43.90
N GLN A 245 -23.47 -13.26 43.61
CA GLN A 245 -24.80 -13.47 43.03
C GLN A 245 -24.75 -13.43 41.49
N GLY A 246 -23.57 -13.16 40.91
CA GLY A 246 -23.37 -13.05 39.47
C GLY A 246 -23.78 -11.69 38.90
N ILE A 247 -24.01 -10.67 39.72
CA ILE A 247 -24.32 -9.32 39.24
C ILE A 247 -23.01 -8.63 38.88
N LEU A 248 -22.94 -8.12 37.66
CA LEU A 248 -21.82 -7.32 37.19
C LEU A 248 -22.04 -5.84 37.56
N TYR A 249 -21.02 -5.21 38.14
CA TYR A 249 -21.00 -3.80 38.49
C TYR A 249 -19.92 -3.08 37.68
N ILE A 250 -20.28 -1.90 37.18
CA ILE A 250 -19.36 -0.94 36.57
C ILE A 250 -19.36 0.32 37.42
N ASN A 251 -18.20 0.69 37.95
CA ASN A 251 -18.04 1.85 38.85
C ASN A 251 -19.00 1.80 40.05
N GLY A 252 -19.32 0.60 40.53
CA GLY A 252 -20.25 0.36 41.65
C GLY A 252 -21.73 0.34 41.27
N VAL A 253 -22.08 0.59 40.01
CA VAL A 253 -23.46 0.54 39.51
C VAL A 253 -23.74 -0.83 38.88
N PRO A 254 -24.81 -1.54 39.25
CA PRO A 254 -25.16 -2.82 38.62
C PRO A 254 -25.52 -2.61 37.15
N LEU A 255 -24.94 -3.43 36.27
CA LEU A 255 -25.18 -3.40 34.84
C LEU A 255 -26.37 -4.28 34.49
N TYR A 256 -27.33 -3.75 33.74
CA TYR A 256 -28.44 -4.53 33.18
C TYR A 256 -28.01 -5.19 31.87
N GLU A 257 -28.09 -6.53 31.80
CA GLU A 257 -27.53 -7.32 30.71
C GLU A 257 -28.59 -8.24 30.08
N PRO A 258 -29.49 -7.73 29.23
CA PRO A 258 -30.59 -8.52 28.65
C PRO A 258 -30.11 -9.56 27.62
N TYR A 259 -28.83 -9.56 27.25
CA TYR A 259 -28.24 -10.41 26.23
C TYR A 259 -27.57 -11.68 26.77
N ILE A 260 -27.48 -11.86 28.09
CA ILE A 260 -26.89 -13.08 28.68
C ILE A 260 -27.96 -14.15 28.83
N ALA A 261 -27.59 -15.42 28.60
CA ALA A 261 -28.49 -16.55 28.88
C ALA A 261 -28.69 -16.76 30.39
N GLU A 262 -27.61 -16.58 31.16
CA GLU A 262 -27.56 -16.86 32.58
C GLU A 262 -26.50 -15.98 33.27
N PRO A 263 -26.68 -15.67 34.57
CA PRO A 263 -25.66 -14.98 35.35
C PRO A 263 -24.33 -15.77 35.43
N PRO A 264 -23.18 -15.08 35.48
CA PRO A 264 -21.89 -15.71 35.74
C PRO A 264 -21.88 -16.41 37.10
N LEU A 265 -21.43 -17.67 37.12
CA LEU A 265 -21.20 -18.44 38.35
C LEU A 265 -19.88 -18.07 39.05
N SER A 266 -18.98 -17.37 38.35
CA SER A 266 -17.69 -16.97 38.86
C SER A 266 -17.69 -15.51 39.33
N GLU A 267 -17.18 -15.31 40.54
CA GLU A 267 -16.88 -13.99 41.08
C GLU A 267 -15.69 -13.36 40.35
N PHE A 268 -15.70 -12.03 40.24
CA PHE A 268 -14.56 -11.27 39.74
C PHE A 268 -14.28 -10.11 40.68
N ALA A 269 -13.17 -10.21 41.40
CA ALA A 269 -12.76 -9.18 42.35
C ALA A 269 -12.63 -7.82 41.65
N PRO A 270 -13.00 -6.72 42.32
CA PRO A 270 -13.01 -5.41 41.71
C PRO A 270 -11.63 -5.00 41.19
N ARG A 271 -11.57 -4.66 39.90
CA ARG A 271 -10.35 -4.20 39.24
C ARG A 271 -10.64 -3.05 38.27
N THR A 272 -9.65 -2.17 38.12
CA THR A 272 -9.76 -1.02 37.20
C THR A 272 -9.13 -1.36 35.85
N VAL A 273 -9.85 -1.06 34.78
CA VAL A 273 -9.39 -1.27 33.40
C VAL A 273 -8.28 -0.26 33.06
N PRO A 274 -7.10 -0.71 32.61
CA PRO A 274 -6.01 0.19 32.21
C PRO A 274 -6.38 1.09 31.02
N LYS A 275 -5.66 2.22 30.88
CA LYS A 275 -5.93 3.26 29.86
C LYS A 275 -5.98 2.76 28.40
N ASP A 276 -5.15 1.77 28.07
CA ASP A 276 -5.02 1.26 26.69
C ASP A 276 -5.66 -0.12 26.51
N SER A 277 -6.64 -0.45 27.35
CA SER A 277 -7.25 -1.77 27.40
C SER A 277 -8.77 -1.72 27.56
N LEU A 278 -9.40 -2.85 27.26
CA LEU A 278 -10.82 -3.10 27.47
C LEU A 278 -11.00 -4.33 28.37
N PHE A 279 -12.15 -4.38 29.04
CA PHE A 279 -12.64 -5.60 29.67
C PHE A 279 -13.77 -6.18 28.82
N VAL A 280 -13.61 -7.43 28.38
CA VAL A 280 -14.55 -8.05 27.44
C VAL A 280 -15.05 -9.39 27.98
N LEU A 281 -16.34 -9.66 27.79
CA LEU A 281 -16.99 -10.90 28.23
C LEU A 281 -17.70 -11.60 27.07
N GLY A 282 -17.87 -12.91 27.18
CA GLY A 282 -18.81 -13.64 26.33
C GLY A 282 -20.22 -13.50 26.86
N ASP A 283 -21.21 -13.53 25.96
CA ASP A 283 -22.62 -13.53 26.33
C ASP A 283 -23.02 -14.86 27.00
N ASN A 284 -22.36 -15.96 26.61
CA ASN A 284 -22.48 -17.23 27.30
C ASN A 284 -21.52 -17.25 28.51
N ARG A 285 -21.97 -16.68 29.62
CA ARG A 285 -21.15 -16.37 30.80
C ARG A 285 -20.43 -17.58 31.38
N ASN A 286 -21.07 -18.74 31.41
CA ASN A 286 -20.48 -19.92 32.02
C ASN A 286 -19.73 -20.81 31.03
N ASN A 287 -19.75 -20.47 29.74
CA ASN A 287 -19.02 -21.17 28.67
C ASN A 287 -18.22 -20.20 27.80
N SER A 288 -17.47 -19.30 28.43
CA SER A 288 -16.65 -18.30 27.74
C SER A 288 -15.29 -18.11 28.40
N ALA A 289 -14.22 -18.33 27.63
CA ALA A 289 -12.86 -17.94 28.00
C ALA A 289 -12.62 -16.47 27.62
N ASP A 290 -12.86 -15.56 28.56
CA ASP A 290 -12.82 -14.11 28.39
C ASP A 290 -11.97 -13.38 29.44
N SER A 291 -12.10 -12.06 29.57
CA SER A 291 -11.22 -11.24 30.41
C SER A 291 -11.18 -11.65 31.88
N ARG A 292 -12.15 -12.43 32.36
CA ARG A 292 -12.11 -13.04 33.71
C ARG A 292 -10.92 -13.98 33.90
N TYR A 293 -10.46 -14.63 32.82
CA TYR A 293 -9.41 -15.66 32.86
C TYR A 293 -8.04 -15.15 32.40
N TRP A 294 -8.00 -14.39 31.30
CA TRP A 294 -6.75 -13.92 30.70
C TRP A 294 -6.47 -12.42 30.91
N GLY A 295 -7.37 -11.69 31.57
CA GLY A 295 -7.18 -10.29 31.94
C GLY A 295 -7.61 -9.30 30.86
N TRP A 296 -6.87 -8.20 30.74
CA TRP A 296 -7.27 -7.05 29.92
C TRP A 296 -7.01 -7.26 28.43
N MET A 297 -7.91 -6.73 27.59
CA MET A 297 -7.77 -6.77 26.13
C MET A 297 -7.13 -5.48 25.62
N PRO A 298 -5.87 -5.49 25.16
CA PRO A 298 -5.20 -4.27 24.69
C PRO A 298 -5.87 -3.71 23.44
N LEU A 299 -6.11 -2.40 23.38
CA LEU A 299 -6.75 -1.73 22.23
C LEU A 299 -6.00 -1.97 20.90
N LYS A 300 -4.68 -2.14 20.96
CA LYS A 300 -3.86 -2.49 19.78
C LYS A 300 -4.24 -3.84 19.16
N ASN A 301 -4.86 -4.75 19.91
CA ASN A 301 -5.28 -6.07 19.41
C ASN A 301 -6.65 -6.02 18.72
N LEU A 302 -7.39 -4.91 18.84
CA LEU A 302 -8.70 -4.74 18.22
C LEU A 302 -8.62 -4.84 16.69
N LYS A 303 -9.48 -5.65 16.08
CA LYS A 303 -9.62 -5.77 14.61
C LYS A 303 -10.83 -5.04 14.06
N GLY A 304 -11.96 -5.01 14.78
CA GLY A 304 -13.16 -4.32 14.32
C GLY A 304 -14.42 -4.69 15.10
N GLN A 305 -15.54 -4.07 14.74
CA GLN A 305 -16.87 -4.32 15.30
C GLN A 305 -17.62 -5.35 14.46
N ALA A 306 -18.25 -6.34 15.09
CA ALA A 306 -19.19 -7.23 14.42
C ALA A 306 -20.51 -6.48 14.21
N VAL A 307 -20.91 -6.28 12.95
CA VAL A 307 -22.05 -5.41 12.60
C VAL A 307 -23.24 -6.16 12.00
N PHE A 308 -23.01 -7.33 11.40
CA PHE A 308 -24.06 -8.03 10.68
C PHE A 308 -23.83 -9.54 10.67
N ASN A 309 -24.86 -10.33 10.95
CA ASN A 309 -24.88 -11.77 10.71
C ASN A 309 -25.53 -12.02 9.34
N TYR A 310 -24.82 -12.66 8.41
CA TYR A 310 -25.30 -12.88 7.04
C TYR A 310 -25.60 -14.34 6.74
N LEU A 311 -25.18 -15.29 7.58
CA LEU A 311 -25.54 -16.70 7.49
C LEU A 311 -25.61 -17.34 8.87
N PRO A 312 -26.48 -18.36 9.08
CA PRO A 312 -27.39 -18.97 8.11
C PRO A 312 -28.56 -18.05 7.71
N LEU A 313 -29.19 -18.32 6.56
CA LEU A 313 -30.20 -17.41 5.95
C LEU A 313 -31.39 -17.10 6.87
N ASN A 314 -31.76 -18.04 7.74
CA ASN A 314 -32.84 -17.90 8.72
C ASN A 314 -32.47 -17.05 9.94
N ARG A 315 -31.21 -16.61 10.07
CA ARG A 315 -30.70 -15.80 11.18
C ARG A 315 -29.96 -14.55 10.71
N ILE A 316 -30.20 -14.15 9.46
CA ILE A 316 -29.70 -12.88 8.92
C ILE A 316 -30.26 -11.75 9.77
N SER A 317 -29.37 -10.98 10.38
CA SER A 317 -29.76 -9.87 11.25
C SER A 317 -28.60 -8.90 11.48
N PRO A 318 -28.88 -7.61 11.67
CA PRO A 318 -27.91 -6.69 12.25
C PRO A 318 -27.51 -7.16 13.65
N ILE A 319 -26.21 -7.10 13.95
CA ILE A 319 -25.71 -7.42 15.28
C ILE A 319 -25.90 -6.17 16.15
N ARG A 320 -26.80 -6.26 17.14
CA ARG A 320 -27.10 -5.12 18.02
C ARG A 320 -25.99 -4.92 19.05
N SER A 321 -25.41 -3.72 19.05
CA SER A 321 -24.69 -3.18 20.20
C SER A 321 -25.71 -2.64 21.18
N TYR A 322 -25.59 -3.02 22.45
CA TYR A 322 -26.44 -2.47 23.52
C TYR A 322 -25.69 -1.29 24.14
N SER A 323 -26.00 -0.06 23.74
CA SER A 323 -25.44 1.12 24.40
C SER A 323 -26.06 1.28 25.79
N HIS A 324 -25.28 1.00 26.83
CA HIS A 324 -25.73 1.06 28.21
C HIS A 324 -25.72 2.50 28.76
N ASP A 325 -26.48 3.40 28.13
CA ASP A 325 -26.90 4.68 28.75
C ASP A 325 -28.23 4.53 29.52
N LEU A 326 -28.78 3.31 29.57
CA LEU A 326 -30.08 3.05 30.16
C LEU A 326 -29.92 2.65 31.63
N THR A 327 -30.03 3.65 32.52
CA THR A 327 -30.67 3.44 33.82
C THR A 327 -31.94 2.59 33.65
N PRO A 328 -32.35 1.77 34.65
CA PRO A 328 -33.43 0.76 34.53
C PRO A 328 -34.83 1.26 34.12
N LYS A 329 -35.02 2.54 33.80
CA LYS A 329 -36.31 3.16 33.52
C LYS A 329 -36.90 2.82 32.15
N ALA A 330 -36.10 2.47 31.15
CA ALA A 330 -36.58 2.27 29.78
C ALA A 330 -37.06 0.82 29.47
N ALA A 331 -36.65 -0.18 30.26
CA ALA A 331 -36.97 -1.58 29.98
C ALA A 331 -38.42 -2.00 30.32
N LEU A 332 -39.23 -1.09 30.88
CA LEU A 332 -40.63 -1.35 31.25
C LEU A 332 -41.67 -0.90 30.20
N GLN A 333 -41.25 -0.32 29.07
CA GLN A 333 -42.20 0.23 28.07
C GLN A 333 -42.38 -0.60 26.80
N ASP A 334 -41.52 -1.58 26.50
CA ASP A 334 -41.57 -2.30 25.21
C ASP A 334 -42.27 -3.67 25.26
N ASN A 335 -43.14 -3.91 26.24
CA ASN A 335 -44.07 -5.05 26.24
C ASN A 335 -45.51 -4.54 26.11
N TYR A 336 -45.95 -4.29 24.87
CA TYR A 336 -47.37 -4.32 24.46
C TYR A 336 -47.50 -4.78 23.00
#